data_AF-A0A9P5TQD9-F1
#
_entry.id   AF-A0A9P5TQD9-F1
#
_cell.length_a   1.000
_cell.length_b   1.000
_cell.length_c   1.000
_cell.angle_alpha   90.00
_cell.angle_beta   90.00
_cell.angle_gamma   90.00
#
_symmetry.space_group_name_H-M   'P 1'
#
loop_
_entity.id
_entity.type
_entity.pdbx_description
1 polymer ?
#
loop_
_entity_poly.entity_id
_entity_poly.type
_entity_poly.pdbx_seq_one_letter_code
_entity_poly.pdbx_strand_id
1 'polypeptide(L)'
;MNAVLRSWSVVKSHSDSSDVLLSLKLSMHLAKSFNQGIQDGTITASIIEQNTSEIKELKDLSLKERECSENSQAWNIWKTIQSSLQHQDKLSHEAKFSMDPVISLISDWGTDDNADDPINLRSLSKDQISQLSFLVAGVGDGCHGFGTIIGLGKAYNKLSAAQKKDIKVHVTLLNIHSLVIMRNLILFMLIEKLIVAEKVDPQMHLEIQATLINSIKPIIPIIDFGLTNTMTSSTLLQNMKHKSSAENIKLLIQSDYPGIRKSLAGQCWEAEQSLKSLSNETLVYLRRVMHWPELAISSPRTLRQMLNMEKHWEQVVNFMMMAQFDQNIELRLTLEEEWYGEVDVFIPPTFLLSKHPGFEAFSNIIHCIAENVDGAKLKKMVLKDWKTNMTILDAMGGDSINILIDTFGIIQQTGLFNKKHSLKNNDPQGESKWPAYSYVTTFFDGIIDAIKSMHQEKGLKVKLICREVNQELLKVWLGTDSKPTEFPKKFTRIWLSNILDYTHGTLSTAMCMLLALQDDMDFSVTSNFIHSFFPKTSSAT
;
A
#
# COMPACT_ATOMS: atom_id res chain seq x y z
N MET A 1 -19.33 -25.10 -0.43
CA MET A 1 -18.59 -26.22 0.20
C MET A 1 -19.40 -26.98 1.26
N ASN A 2 -19.72 -26.41 2.44
CA ASN A 2 -20.37 -27.14 3.55
C ASN A 2 -21.67 -27.86 3.17
N ALA A 3 -22.50 -27.29 2.29
CA ALA A 3 -23.70 -27.95 1.79
C ALA A 3 -23.36 -29.24 1.02
N VAL A 4 -22.33 -29.22 0.18
CA VAL A 4 -21.86 -30.37 -0.60
C VAL A 4 -21.33 -31.47 0.32
N LEU A 5 -20.54 -31.11 1.33
CA LEU A 5 -19.98 -32.06 2.30
C LEU A 5 -21.07 -32.71 3.16
N ARG A 6 -22.08 -31.94 3.59
CA ARG A 6 -23.26 -32.52 4.28
C ARG A 6 -24.03 -33.49 3.39
N SER A 7 -24.27 -33.12 2.13
CA SER A 7 -24.91 -34.03 1.17
C SER A 7 -24.08 -35.29 0.94
N TRP A 8 -22.76 -35.18 0.88
CA TRP A 8 -21.86 -36.34 0.76
C TRP A 8 -21.97 -37.28 1.96
N SER A 9 -22.01 -36.76 3.18
CA SER A 9 -22.20 -37.57 4.40
C SER A 9 -23.50 -38.39 4.36
N VAL A 10 -24.59 -37.79 3.86
CA VAL A 10 -25.89 -38.49 3.70
C VAL A 10 -25.81 -39.57 2.61
N VAL A 11 -25.19 -39.29 1.47
CA VAL A 11 -25.02 -40.28 0.40
C VAL A 11 -24.18 -41.46 0.87
N LYS A 12 -23.12 -41.19 1.64
CA LYS A 12 -22.22 -42.22 2.19
C LYS A 12 -22.90 -43.16 3.19
N SER A 13 -23.87 -42.67 3.96
CA SER A 13 -24.57 -43.49 4.96
C SER A 13 -25.60 -44.47 4.37
N HIS A 14 -25.98 -44.31 3.09
CA HIS A 14 -26.98 -45.15 2.41
C HIS A 14 -26.31 -46.17 1.46
N SER A 15 -25.41 -46.99 2.00
CA SER A 15 -24.42 -47.83 1.30
C SER A 15 -24.92 -48.83 0.25
N ASP A 16 -26.23 -49.11 0.16
CA ASP A 16 -26.75 -50.22 -0.64
C ASP A 16 -26.97 -49.88 -2.12
N SER A 17 -26.93 -48.61 -2.51
CA SER A 17 -26.80 -48.20 -3.91
C SER A 17 -26.19 -46.80 -3.97
N SER A 18 -24.86 -46.69 -3.95
CA SER A 18 -24.22 -45.39 -4.17
C SER A 18 -24.62 -44.89 -5.55
N ASP A 19 -25.51 -43.91 -5.62
CA ASP A 19 -25.84 -43.21 -6.85
C ASP A 19 -24.55 -42.55 -7.35
N VAL A 20 -23.87 -43.25 -8.26
CA VAL A 20 -22.58 -42.86 -8.81
C VAL A 20 -22.71 -41.48 -9.48
N LEU A 21 -23.85 -41.21 -10.12
CA LEU A 21 -24.09 -39.94 -10.80
C LEU A 21 -24.23 -38.80 -9.81
N LEU A 22 -24.98 -38.99 -8.72
CA LEU A 22 -25.10 -37.98 -7.66
C LEU A 22 -23.74 -37.72 -6.99
N SER A 23 -22.97 -38.78 -6.73
CA SER A 23 -21.64 -38.70 -6.13
C SER A 23 -20.67 -37.91 -7.00
N LEU A 24 -20.70 -38.12 -8.32
CA LEU A 24 -19.92 -37.36 -9.30
C LEU A 24 -20.37 -35.89 -9.38
N LYS A 25 -21.67 -35.61 -9.31
CA LYS A 25 -22.17 -34.21 -9.25
C LYS A 25 -21.71 -33.47 -8.00
N LEU A 26 -21.75 -34.13 -6.84
CA LEU A 26 -21.23 -33.56 -5.59
C LEU A 26 -19.72 -33.31 -5.69
N SER A 27 -18.97 -34.25 -6.25
CA SER A 27 -17.53 -34.11 -6.52
C SER A 27 -17.23 -32.88 -7.39
N MET A 28 -17.94 -32.71 -8.51
CA MET A 28 -17.78 -31.56 -9.39
C MET A 28 -18.15 -30.24 -8.69
N HIS A 29 -19.27 -30.20 -7.96
CA HIS A 29 -19.70 -29.01 -7.22
C HIS A 29 -18.72 -28.62 -6.11
N LEU A 30 -18.07 -29.61 -5.48
CA LEU A 30 -17.02 -29.36 -4.51
C LEU A 30 -15.81 -28.70 -5.18
N ALA A 31 -15.30 -29.26 -6.29
CA ALA A 31 -14.18 -28.69 -7.03
C ALA A 31 -14.46 -27.26 -7.50
N LYS A 32 -15.65 -27.01 -8.07
CA LYS A 32 -16.09 -25.66 -8.44
C LYS A 32 -16.21 -24.73 -7.23
N SER A 33 -16.72 -25.23 -6.10
CA SER A 33 -16.78 -24.47 -4.85
C SER A 33 -15.38 -24.10 -4.34
N PHE A 34 -14.37 -24.96 -4.47
CA PHE A 34 -13.00 -24.63 -4.10
C PHE A 34 -12.41 -23.56 -5.01
N ASN A 35 -12.59 -23.70 -6.32
CA ASN A 35 -12.08 -22.72 -7.27
C ASN A 35 -12.64 -21.32 -6.95
N GLN A 36 -13.96 -21.22 -6.79
CA GLN A 36 -14.60 -19.94 -6.49
C GLN A 36 -14.31 -19.47 -5.06
N GLY A 37 -14.51 -20.37 -4.09
CA GLY A 37 -14.45 -20.05 -2.66
C GLY A 37 -13.05 -19.71 -2.16
N ILE A 38 -12.00 -20.17 -2.84
CA ILE A 38 -10.64 -19.74 -2.50
C ILE A 38 -10.31 -18.43 -3.18
N GLN A 39 -10.71 -18.25 -4.44
CA GLN A 39 -10.52 -16.99 -5.16
C GLN A 39 -11.20 -15.80 -4.46
N ASP A 40 -12.37 -16.03 -3.85
CA ASP A 40 -13.09 -15.00 -3.09
C ASP A 40 -12.77 -14.96 -1.59
N GLY A 41 -11.88 -15.85 -1.11
CA GLY A 41 -11.44 -15.92 0.29
C GLY A 41 -12.47 -16.52 1.27
N THR A 42 -13.61 -17.04 0.80
CA THR A 42 -14.62 -17.66 1.68
C THR A 42 -14.25 -19.07 2.17
N ILE A 43 -13.28 -19.73 1.53
CA ILE A 43 -12.72 -21.03 1.93
C ILE A 43 -11.24 -20.85 2.26
N THR A 44 -10.87 -21.06 3.52
CA THR A 44 -9.49 -21.00 4.00
C THR A 44 -8.79 -22.36 3.94
N ALA A 45 -7.45 -22.37 4.00
CA ALA A 45 -6.67 -23.60 4.10
C ALA A 45 -7.09 -24.46 5.31
N SER A 46 -7.36 -23.85 6.46
CA SER A 46 -7.83 -24.55 7.66
C SER A 46 -9.16 -25.26 7.47
N ILE A 47 -10.11 -24.66 6.72
CA ILE A 47 -11.39 -25.28 6.39
C ILE A 47 -11.17 -26.51 5.49
N ILE A 48 -10.21 -26.46 4.56
CA ILE A 48 -9.84 -27.60 3.72
C ILE A 48 -9.22 -28.71 4.57
N GLU A 49 -8.30 -28.36 5.47
CA GLU A 49 -7.63 -29.30 6.37
C GLU A 49 -8.63 -30.04 7.27
N GLN A 50 -9.60 -29.32 7.86
CA GLN A 50 -10.65 -29.89 8.70
C GLN A 50 -11.54 -30.90 7.97
N ASN A 51 -11.65 -30.81 6.65
CA ASN A 51 -12.51 -31.67 5.82
C ASN A 51 -11.71 -32.57 4.88
N THR A 52 -10.42 -32.79 5.16
CA THR A 52 -9.49 -33.48 4.25
C THR A 52 -9.99 -34.87 3.84
N SER A 53 -10.65 -35.60 4.75
CA SER A 53 -11.07 -36.98 4.50
C SER A 53 -12.19 -37.07 3.45
N GLU A 54 -13.23 -36.25 3.61
CA GLU A 54 -14.39 -36.16 2.73
C GLU A 54 -14.00 -35.57 1.37
N ILE A 55 -13.13 -34.57 1.38
CA ILE A 55 -12.57 -33.96 0.16
C ILE A 55 -11.80 -35.00 -0.64
N LYS A 56 -10.96 -35.80 0.02
CA LYS A 56 -10.19 -36.86 -0.63
C LYS A 56 -11.10 -37.92 -1.25
N GLU A 57 -12.14 -38.36 -0.52
CA GLU A 57 -13.11 -39.32 -1.06
C GLU A 57 -13.81 -38.81 -2.32
N LEU A 58 -14.32 -37.57 -2.28
CA LEU A 58 -14.97 -36.94 -3.44
C LEU A 58 -13.99 -36.72 -4.60
N LYS A 59 -12.72 -36.41 -4.32
CA LYS A 59 -11.66 -36.30 -5.33
C LYS A 59 -11.36 -37.64 -5.98
N ASP A 60 -11.23 -38.70 -5.19
CA ASP A 60 -10.91 -40.05 -5.67
C ASP A 60 -12.03 -40.61 -6.57
N LEU A 61 -13.29 -40.18 -6.38
CA LEU A 61 -14.38 -40.51 -7.31
C LEU A 61 -14.16 -39.95 -8.72
N SER A 62 -13.57 -38.75 -8.84
CA SER A 62 -13.30 -38.14 -10.14
C SER A 62 -12.22 -38.89 -10.93
N LEU A 63 -11.28 -39.55 -10.24
CA LEU A 63 -10.21 -40.33 -10.85
C LEU A 63 -10.70 -41.67 -11.43
N LYS A 64 -11.87 -42.14 -10.99
CA LYS A 64 -12.49 -43.38 -11.50
C LYS A 64 -13.28 -43.15 -12.79
N GLU A 65 -13.55 -41.90 -13.15
CA GLU A 65 -14.26 -41.52 -14.36
C GLU A 65 -13.30 -41.50 -15.56
N ARG A 66 -13.80 -41.76 -16.79
CA ARG A 66 -12.96 -41.68 -17.99
C ARG A 66 -12.39 -40.26 -18.15
N GLU A 67 -11.16 -40.16 -18.64
CA GLU A 67 -10.45 -38.91 -18.95
C GLU A 67 -11.19 -38.09 -20.04
N CYS A 68 -12.26 -37.37 -19.68
CA CYS A 68 -12.82 -36.21 -20.40
C CYS A 68 -14.08 -35.60 -19.74
N SER A 69 -14.45 -35.99 -18.52
CA SER A 69 -15.67 -35.48 -17.88
C SER A 69 -15.51 -34.04 -17.38
N GLU A 70 -16.62 -33.28 -17.31
CA GLU A 70 -16.65 -31.96 -16.67
C GLU A 70 -16.12 -32.00 -15.23
N ASN A 71 -16.31 -33.13 -14.54
CA ASN A 71 -15.80 -33.35 -13.19
C ASN A 71 -14.26 -33.40 -13.18
N SER A 72 -13.66 -34.18 -14.09
CA SER A 72 -12.20 -34.25 -14.24
C SER A 72 -11.60 -32.86 -14.56
N GLN A 73 -12.26 -32.10 -15.45
CA GLN A 73 -11.83 -30.73 -15.77
C GLN A 73 -11.89 -29.81 -14.54
N ALA A 74 -12.96 -29.87 -13.74
CA ALA A 74 -13.10 -29.07 -12.53
C ALA A 74 -11.98 -29.38 -11.51
N TRP A 75 -11.63 -30.65 -11.33
CA TRP A 75 -10.53 -31.07 -10.45
C TRP A 75 -9.15 -30.73 -11.00
N ASN A 76 -8.94 -30.70 -12.31
CA ASN A 76 -7.69 -30.24 -12.92
C ASN A 76 -7.49 -28.74 -12.72
N ILE A 77 -8.55 -27.95 -12.84
CA ILE A 77 -8.54 -26.52 -12.49
C ILE A 77 -8.20 -26.38 -11.01
N TRP A 78 -8.87 -27.13 -10.13
CA TRP A 78 -8.57 -27.10 -8.69
C TRP A 78 -7.12 -27.50 -8.40
N LYS A 79 -6.57 -28.52 -9.05
CA LYS A 79 -5.18 -28.94 -8.86
C LYS A 79 -4.20 -27.84 -9.29
N THR A 80 -4.51 -27.15 -10.38
CA THR A 80 -3.74 -25.99 -10.85
C THR A 80 -3.79 -24.88 -9.80
N ILE A 81 -4.98 -24.54 -9.31
CA ILE A 81 -5.17 -23.53 -8.25
C ILE A 81 -4.49 -23.98 -6.94
N GLN A 82 -4.56 -25.26 -6.57
CA GLN A 82 -3.92 -25.79 -5.37
C GLN A 82 -2.39 -25.71 -5.46
N SER A 83 -1.83 -26.05 -6.62
CA SER A 83 -0.39 -25.87 -6.86
C SER A 83 0.00 -24.41 -6.89
N SER A 84 -0.86 -23.54 -7.45
CA SER A 84 -0.64 -22.11 -7.41
C SER A 84 -0.79 -21.57 -6.00
N LEU A 85 -1.67 -22.10 -5.13
CA LEU A 85 -1.82 -21.70 -3.73
C LEU A 85 -0.58 -22.03 -2.92
N GLN A 86 0.04 -23.19 -3.13
CA GLN A 86 1.33 -23.47 -2.50
C GLN A 86 2.43 -22.51 -2.99
N HIS A 87 2.34 -22.08 -4.25
CA HIS A 87 3.20 -21.03 -4.79
C HIS A 87 2.74 -19.63 -4.42
N GLN A 88 1.47 -19.39 -4.10
CA GLN A 88 0.84 -18.10 -3.87
C GLN A 88 0.83 -17.79 -2.39
N ASP A 89 0.87 -18.76 -1.48
CA ASP A 89 1.27 -18.48 -0.10
C ASP A 89 2.73 -18.01 -0.11
N LYS A 90 3.58 -18.67 -0.92
CA LYS A 90 4.97 -18.26 -1.10
C LYS A 90 5.09 -16.91 -1.84
N LEU A 91 4.32 -16.71 -2.91
CA LEU A 91 4.29 -15.50 -3.74
C LEU A 91 3.37 -14.41 -3.21
N SER A 92 2.49 -14.61 -2.24
CA SER A 92 1.74 -13.53 -1.57
C SER A 92 2.50 -13.05 -0.35
N HIS A 93 3.29 -13.96 0.28
CA HIS A 93 4.36 -13.56 1.17
C HIS A 93 5.53 -12.86 0.43
N GLU A 94 5.81 -13.18 -0.83
CA GLU A 94 6.91 -12.60 -1.63
C GLU A 94 6.47 -11.43 -2.56
N ALA A 95 5.35 -11.53 -3.28
CA ALA A 95 4.59 -10.42 -3.89
C ALA A 95 3.76 -9.70 -2.82
N LYS A 96 4.41 -9.48 -1.67
CA LYS A 96 4.05 -8.44 -0.73
C LYS A 96 3.77 -7.19 -1.54
N PHE A 97 2.55 -6.67 -1.35
CA PHE A 97 2.09 -5.34 -1.72
C PHE A 97 3.28 -4.40 -1.93
N SER A 98 3.80 -4.37 -3.16
CA SER A 98 4.63 -3.25 -3.57
C SER A 98 3.68 -2.09 -3.41
N MET A 99 3.92 -1.25 -2.41
CA MET A 99 3.08 -0.09 -2.21
C MET A 99 3.26 0.75 -3.46
N ASP A 100 2.20 0.89 -4.24
CA ASP A 100 2.24 1.68 -5.45
C ASP A 100 2.66 3.11 -5.07
N PRO A 101 3.38 3.80 -5.97
CA PRO A 101 3.60 5.22 -5.80
C PRO A 101 2.28 5.93 -5.51
N VAL A 102 2.27 6.79 -4.49
CA VAL A 102 1.10 7.63 -4.26
C VAL A 102 0.89 8.45 -5.54
N ILE A 103 -0.35 8.49 -6.02
CA ILE A 103 -0.69 9.25 -7.24
C ILE A 103 -1.78 10.27 -6.92
N SER A 104 -1.90 11.24 -7.82
CA SER A 104 -2.98 12.21 -7.80
C SER A 104 -3.74 12.14 -9.11
N LEU A 105 -5.03 11.74 -9.07
CA LEU A 105 -5.84 11.65 -10.30
C LEU A 105 -5.99 13.00 -11.03
N ILE A 106 -5.56 14.11 -10.43
CA ILE A 106 -5.52 15.43 -11.07
C ILE A 106 -4.27 15.67 -11.88
N SER A 107 -3.10 15.42 -11.31
CA SER A 107 -1.85 15.91 -11.90
C SER A 107 -1.02 14.80 -12.53
N ASP A 108 -1.19 13.56 -12.06
CA ASP A 108 -0.26 12.47 -12.36
C ASP A 108 -1.07 11.23 -12.67
N TRP A 109 -0.86 10.66 -13.86
CA TRP A 109 -1.66 9.54 -14.33
C TRP A 109 -0.79 8.30 -14.56
N GLY A 110 -0.91 7.33 -13.67
CA GLY A 110 -0.16 6.06 -13.77
C GLY A 110 1.26 6.13 -13.20
N THR A 111 2.00 5.03 -13.38
CA THR A 111 3.36 4.83 -12.87
C THR A 111 4.45 5.21 -13.87
N ASP A 112 4.09 5.51 -15.12
CA ASP A 112 5.06 5.86 -16.15
C ASP A 112 5.51 7.32 -15.96
N ASP A 113 6.80 7.54 -15.80
CA ASP A 113 7.42 8.87 -15.64
C ASP A 113 7.17 9.81 -16.84
N ASN A 114 6.68 9.27 -17.97
CA ASN A 114 6.33 10.04 -19.17
C ASN A 114 4.81 10.27 -19.32
N ALA A 115 3.98 9.76 -18.42
CA ALA A 115 2.52 9.88 -18.47
C ALA A 115 2.01 11.09 -17.66
N ASP A 116 2.67 12.25 -17.85
CA ASP A 116 2.16 13.53 -17.37
C ASP A 116 0.90 13.91 -18.18
N ASP A 117 -0.25 13.39 -17.73
CA ASP A 117 -1.58 13.71 -18.28
C ASP A 117 -2.45 14.43 -17.21
N PRO A 118 -2.09 15.66 -16.82
CA PRO A 118 -2.84 16.41 -15.81
C PRO A 118 -4.16 16.93 -16.38
N ILE A 119 -5.25 16.87 -15.59
CA ILE A 119 -6.50 17.57 -15.94
C ILE A 119 -6.26 19.08 -15.85
N ASN A 120 -6.42 19.78 -16.97
CA ASN A 120 -6.38 21.24 -17.00
C ASN A 120 -7.71 21.84 -16.52
N LEU A 121 -7.91 21.96 -15.21
CA LEU A 121 -9.15 22.51 -14.64
C LEU A 121 -9.52 23.93 -15.16
N ARG A 122 -8.55 24.70 -15.67
CA ARG A 122 -8.80 26.05 -16.19
C ARG A 122 -9.48 26.06 -17.57
N SER A 123 -9.33 24.98 -18.35
CA SER A 123 -9.98 24.85 -19.66
C SER A 123 -11.37 24.23 -19.58
N LEU A 124 -11.77 23.71 -18.42
CA LEU A 124 -13.11 23.17 -18.22
C LEU A 124 -14.16 24.29 -18.24
N SER A 125 -15.27 24.01 -18.90
CA SER A 125 -16.48 24.83 -18.82
C SER A 125 -17.05 24.85 -17.40
N LYS A 126 -17.96 25.78 -17.16
CA LYS A 126 -18.67 25.90 -15.88
C LYS A 126 -19.41 24.61 -15.49
N ASP A 127 -20.05 23.96 -16.46
CA ASP A 127 -20.82 22.74 -16.19
C ASP A 127 -19.87 21.58 -15.84
N GLN A 128 -18.80 21.41 -16.62
CA GLN A 128 -17.77 20.39 -16.39
C GLN A 128 -17.09 20.55 -15.03
N ILE A 129 -16.62 21.75 -14.68
CA ILE A 129 -15.91 21.98 -13.40
C ILE A 129 -16.83 21.79 -12.18
N SER A 130 -18.14 21.93 -12.36
CA SER A 130 -19.15 21.70 -11.32
C SER A 130 -19.55 20.23 -11.13
N GLN A 131 -18.98 19.32 -11.93
CA GLN A 131 -19.30 17.89 -11.95
C GLN A 131 -18.05 17.01 -11.79
N LEU A 132 -16.95 17.54 -11.25
CA LEU A 132 -15.73 16.77 -11.06
C LEU A 132 -15.96 15.62 -10.08
N SER A 133 -15.65 14.40 -10.50
CA SER A 133 -15.77 13.23 -9.64
C SER A 133 -14.66 12.22 -9.84
N PHE A 134 -14.10 11.72 -8.73
CA PHE A 134 -12.98 10.79 -8.71
C PHE A 134 -13.39 9.54 -7.93
N LEU A 135 -13.07 8.36 -8.46
CA LEU A 135 -13.24 7.09 -7.77
C LEU A 135 -11.88 6.45 -7.51
N VAL A 136 -11.57 6.18 -6.25
CA VAL A 136 -10.42 5.37 -5.83
C VAL A 136 -10.99 4.07 -5.27
N ALA A 137 -10.98 3.03 -6.09
CA ALA A 137 -11.50 1.73 -5.73
C ALA A 137 -10.35 0.78 -5.33
N GLY A 138 -10.59 -0.04 -4.31
CA GLY A 138 -9.53 -0.81 -3.67
C GLY A 138 -8.61 0.11 -2.89
N VAL A 139 -9.18 1.16 -2.27
CA VAL A 139 -8.45 2.33 -1.75
C VAL A 139 -7.27 2.05 -0.81
N GLY A 140 -7.20 0.86 -0.21
CA GLY A 140 -6.13 0.54 0.73
C GLY A 140 -6.01 1.63 1.79
N ASP A 141 -4.79 2.03 2.09
CA ASP A 141 -4.42 3.06 3.07
C ASP A 141 -5.02 4.47 2.84
N GLY A 142 -5.64 4.72 1.68
CA GLY A 142 -6.18 6.04 1.36
C GLY A 142 -5.24 6.95 0.61
N CYS A 143 -3.98 6.56 0.44
CA CYS A 143 -2.93 7.47 -0.03
C CYS A 143 -3.25 8.06 -1.41
N HIS A 144 -3.75 7.28 -2.38
CA HIS A 144 -4.16 7.85 -3.67
C HIS A 144 -5.36 8.80 -3.56
N GLY A 145 -6.28 8.55 -2.63
CA GLY A 145 -7.40 9.46 -2.33
C GLY A 145 -6.90 10.79 -1.76
N PHE A 146 -5.98 10.73 -0.81
CA PHE A 146 -5.33 11.90 -0.23
C PHE A 146 -4.45 12.65 -1.25
N GLY A 147 -3.65 11.94 -2.04
CA GLY A 147 -2.86 12.52 -3.13
C GLY A 147 -3.73 13.21 -4.18
N THR A 148 -4.90 12.66 -4.47
CA THR A 148 -5.91 13.31 -5.33
C THR A 148 -6.43 14.61 -4.72
N ILE A 149 -6.70 14.65 -3.41
CA ILE A 149 -7.10 15.86 -2.69
C ILE A 149 -5.99 16.93 -2.73
N ILE A 150 -4.73 16.55 -2.54
CA ILE A 150 -3.59 17.47 -2.63
C ILE A 150 -3.49 18.07 -4.03
N GLY A 151 -3.53 17.23 -5.08
CA GLY A 151 -3.50 17.70 -6.47
C GLY A 151 -4.68 18.61 -6.81
N LEU A 152 -5.87 18.30 -6.29
CA LEU A 152 -7.05 19.17 -6.38
C LEU A 152 -6.78 20.54 -5.74
N GLY A 153 -6.24 20.59 -4.52
CA GLY A 153 -5.90 21.85 -3.85
C GLY A 153 -4.93 22.70 -4.67
N LYS A 154 -3.87 22.07 -5.22
CA LYS A 154 -2.91 22.75 -6.08
C LYS A 154 -3.53 23.28 -7.38
N ALA A 155 -4.40 22.50 -8.02
CA ALA A 155 -5.09 22.91 -9.24
C ALA A 155 -6.13 24.02 -8.95
N TYR A 156 -6.90 23.88 -7.87
CA TYR A 156 -7.86 24.87 -7.38
C TYR A 156 -7.21 26.24 -7.17
N ASN A 157 -6.01 26.28 -6.57
CA ASN A 157 -5.31 27.54 -6.32
C ASN A 157 -4.93 28.30 -7.60
N LYS A 158 -4.89 27.64 -8.75
CA LYS A 158 -4.64 28.25 -10.07
C LYS A 158 -5.90 28.74 -10.79
N LEU A 159 -7.09 28.44 -10.26
CA LEU A 159 -8.38 28.85 -10.85
C LEU A 159 -8.67 30.33 -10.62
N SER A 160 -9.44 30.92 -11.54
CA SER A 160 -10.02 32.26 -11.34
C SER A 160 -11.05 32.27 -10.21
N ALA A 161 -11.33 33.45 -9.64
CA ALA A 161 -12.34 33.58 -8.57
C ALA A 161 -13.75 33.12 -9.00
N ALA A 162 -14.10 33.26 -10.29
CA ALA A 162 -15.36 32.76 -10.82
C ALA A 162 -15.38 31.22 -10.85
N GLN A 163 -14.33 30.60 -11.39
CA GLN A 163 -14.19 29.14 -11.44
C GLN A 163 -14.15 28.50 -10.03
N LYS A 164 -13.51 29.16 -9.05
CA LYS A 164 -13.48 28.70 -7.66
C LYS A 164 -14.87 28.62 -7.00
N LYS A 165 -15.82 29.45 -7.42
CA LYS A 165 -17.22 29.40 -6.93
C LYS A 165 -18.03 28.30 -7.60
N ASP A 166 -17.68 27.95 -8.83
CA ASP A 166 -18.42 26.98 -9.63
C ASP A 166 -17.91 25.55 -9.42
N ILE A 167 -16.68 25.36 -8.94
CA ILE A 167 -16.09 24.05 -8.74
C ILE A 167 -16.81 23.25 -7.65
N LYS A 168 -17.18 22.02 -7.98
CA LYS A 168 -17.70 21.02 -7.04
C LYS A 168 -17.03 19.70 -7.34
N VAL A 169 -16.46 19.11 -6.31
CA VAL A 169 -15.62 17.93 -6.41
C VAL A 169 -16.12 16.85 -5.47
N HIS A 170 -16.26 15.66 -6.02
CA HIS A 170 -16.58 14.45 -5.28
C HIS A 170 -15.43 13.44 -5.35
N VAL A 171 -14.84 13.09 -4.22
CA VAL A 171 -13.86 12.00 -4.12
C VAL A 171 -14.53 10.80 -3.45
N THR A 172 -14.63 9.67 -4.14
CA THR A 172 -15.21 8.43 -3.63
C THR A 172 -14.11 7.43 -3.34
N LEU A 173 -14.01 6.99 -2.10
CA LEU A 173 -13.13 5.91 -1.64
C LEU A 173 -13.97 4.64 -1.48
N LEU A 174 -13.66 3.62 -2.27
CA LEU A 174 -14.42 2.36 -2.28
C LEU A 174 -13.50 1.20 -1.92
N ASN A 175 -13.96 0.35 -1.01
CA ASN A 175 -13.32 -0.91 -0.69
C ASN A 175 -14.38 -1.97 -0.36
N ILE A 176 -14.07 -3.24 -0.59
CA ILE A 176 -14.93 -4.34 -0.14
C ILE A 176 -14.78 -4.58 1.38
N HIS A 177 -13.62 -4.25 1.96
CA HIS A 177 -13.33 -4.44 3.38
C HIS A 177 -13.78 -3.25 4.22
N SER A 178 -14.67 -3.50 5.18
CA SER A 178 -15.22 -2.47 6.07
C SER A 178 -14.17 -1.80 6.95
N LEU A 179 -13.16 -2.56 7.40
CA LEU A 179 -12.08 -2.05 8.24
C LEU A 179 -11.18 -1.06 7.50
N VAL A 180 -10.92 -1.29 6.22
CA VAL A 180 -10.24 -0.32 5.34
C VAL A 180 -11.02 0.98 5.27
N ILE A 181 -12.35 0.91 5.13
CA ILE A 181 -13.21 2.10 5.08
C ILE A 181 -13.22 2.83 6.43
N MET A 182 -13.33 2.09 7.53
CA MET A 182 -13.30 2.66 8.88
C MET A 182 -11.96 3.38 9.16
N ARG A 183 -10.83 2.81 8.74
CA ARG A 183 -9.52 3.50 8.80
C ARG A 183 -9.56 4.84 8.12
N ASN A 184 -9.96 4.84 6.85
CA ASN A 184 -9.95 6.05 6.05
C ASN A 184 -10.84 7.12 6.69
N LEU A 185 -11.98 6.72 7.26
CA LEU A 185 -12.83 7.61 8.05
C LEU A 185 -12.10 8.18 9.29
N ILE A 186 -11.41 7.35 10.07
CA ILE A 186 -10.62 7.80 11.23
C ILE A 186 -9.53 8.79 10.79
N LEU A 187 -8.84 8.53 9.68
CA LEU A 187 -7.84 9.47 9.14
C LEU A 187 -8.47 10.83 8.79
N PHE A 188 -9.65 10.85 8.16
CA PHE A 188 -10.38 12.11 7.92
C PHE A 188 -10.78 12.81 9.23
N MET A 189 -11.19 12.07 10.27
CA MET A 189 -11.48 12.67 11.58
C MET A 189 -10.23 13.25 12.26
N LEU A 190 -9.07 12.61 12.11
CA LEU A 190 -7.80 13.13 12.61
C LEU A 190 -7.37 14.39 11.84
N ILE A 191 -7.56 14.42 10.52
CA ILE A 191 -7.31 15.60 9.68
C ILE A 191 -8.22 16.76 10.11
N GLU A 192 -9.50 16.52 10.34
CA GLU A 192 -10.43 17.53 10.86
C GLU A 192 -9.95 18.08 12.22
N LYS A 193 -9.52 17.20 13.13
CA LYS A 193 -8.94 17.63 14.41
C LYS A 193 -7.66 18.43 14.23
N LEU A 194 -6.79 18.11 13.27
CA LEU A 194 -5.59 18.89 12.97
C LEU A 194 -5.94 20.31 12.51
N ILE A 195 -6.92 20.43 11.61
CA ILE A 195 -7.40 21.73 11.11
C ILE A 195 -7.87 22.62 12.27
N VAL A 196 -8.54 22.03 13.27
CA VAL A 196 -9.00 22.75 14.47
C VAL A 196 -7.84 23.04 15.43
N ALA A 197 -6.97 22.07 15.68
CA ALA A 197 -5.90 22.14 16.69
C ALA A 197 -4.79 23.14 16.35
N GLU A 198 -4.48 23.34 15.06
CA GLU A 198 -3.41 24.25 14.59
C GLU A 198 -3.48 25.67 15.19
N LYS A 199 -4.69 26.14 15.53
CA LYS A 199 -4.88 27.47 16.12
C LYS A 199 -4.96 27.50 17.64
N VAL A 200 -5.18 26.34 18.27
CA VAL A 200 -5.62 26.26 19.68
C VAL A 200 -4.57 25.57 20.55
N ASP A 201 -3.97 24.49 20.05
CA ASP A 201 -3.09 23.63 20.84
C ASP A 201 -1.97 23.04 19.96
N PRO A 202 -0.79 23.69 19.92
CA PRO A 202 0.36 23.18 19.18
C PRO A 202 0.79 21.80 19.64
N GLN A 203 0.64 21.46 20.92
CA GLN A 203 1.03 20.13 21.41
C GLN A 203 0.09 19.06 20.86
N MET A 204 -1.22 19.29 20.92
CA MET A 204 -2.21 18.38 20.33
C MET A 204 -2.02 18.23 18.82
N HIS A 205 -1.67 19.30 18.11
CA HIS A 205 -1.36 19.25 16.68
C HIS A 205 -0.23 18.26 16.40
N LEU A 206 0.87 18.35 17.17
CA LEU A 206 2.03 17.48 17.00
C LEU A 206 1.75 16.03 17.42
N GLU A 207 0.94 15.81 18.45
CA GLU A 207 0.51 14.47 18.89
C GLU A 207 -0.39 13.79 17.84
N ILE A 208 -1.27 14.54 17.17
CA ILE A 208 -2.08 14.00 16.07
C ILE A 208 -1.19 13.70 14.85
N GLN A 209 -0.25 14.58 14.50
CA GLN A 209 0.74 14.31 13.42
C GLN A 209 1.56 13.05 13.70
N ALA A 210 2.04 12.87 14.95
CA ALA A 210 2.71 11.65 15.38
C ALA A 210 1.80 10.40 15.28
N THR A 211 0.51 10.55 15.57
CA THR A 211 -0.48 9.48 15.42
C THR A 211 -0.67 9.10 13.94
N LEU A 212 -0.71 10.07 13.03
CA LEU A 212 -0.89 9.84 11.60
C LEU A 212 0.24 9.02 10.99
N ILE A 213 1.51 9.30 11.34
CA ILE A 213 2.68 8.49 10.93
C ILE A 213 2.48 7.02 11.25
N ASN A 214 1.99 6.75 12.45
CA ASN A 214 1.75 5.39 12.92
C ASN A 214 0.46 4.77 12.34
N SER A 215 -0.39 5.55 11.67
CA SER A 215 -1.72 5.14 11.17
C SER A 215 -1.77 4.89 9.65
N ILE A 216 -0.73 5.21 8.88
CA ILE A 216 -0.71 4.97 7.43
C ILE A 216 -0.48 3.49 7.07
N LYS A 217 -0.13 2.65 8.05
CA LYS A 217 -0.06 1.20 7.89
C LYS A 217 -1.40 0.50 8.17
N PRO A 218 -1.59 -0.74 7.69
CA PRO A 218 -2.93 -1.28 7.61
C PRO A 218 -3.63 -1.52 8.97
N ILE A 219 -4.92 -1.15 9.04
CA ILE A 219 -5.83 -1.18 10.22
C ILE A 219 -6.91 -2.22 9.98
N ILE A 220 -6.62 -3.51 10.09
CA ILE A 220 -7.59 -4.53 9.70
C ILE A 220 -7.82 -5.62 10.77
N PRO A 221 -7.41 -5.45 12.04
CA PRO A 221 -8.34 -5.84 13.11
C PRO A 221 -7.96 -5.19 14.45
N ILE A 222 -8.38 -3.95 14.71
CA ILE A 222 -8.33 -3.41 16.08
C ILE A 222 -9.46 -4.02 16.93
N ILE A 223 -10.62 -4.23 16.32
CA ILE A 223 -11.85 -4.57 17.03
C ILE A 223 -11.89 -6.08 17.32
N ASP A 224 -11.63 -6.94 16.34
CA ASP A 224 -11.58 -8.39 16.59
C ASP A 224 -10.37 -8.80 17.45
N PHE A 225 -9.20 -8.20 17.23
CA PHE A 225 -8.02 -8.47 18.07
C PHE A 225 -8.27 -8.06 19.53
N GLY A 226 -8.81 -6.86 19.78
CA GLY A 226 -9.11 -6.40 21.13
C GLY A 226 -10.24 -7.17 21.82
N LEU A 227 -11.15 -7.77 21.06
CA LEU A 227 -12.28 -8.56 21.59
C LEU A 227 -11.96 -10.05 21.78
N THR A 228 -11.02 -10.61 21.01
CA THR A 228 -10.78 -12.08 20.97
C THR A 228 -9.38 -12.51 21.36
N ASN A 229 -8.37 -11.62 21.29
CA ASN A 229 -6.98 -11.97 21.54
C ASN A 229 -6.44 -11.34 22.84
N THR A 230 -5.79 -12.16 23.67
CA THR A 230 -5.13 -11.75 24.92
C THR A 230 -3.73 -11.15 24.70
N MET A 231 -3.38 -10.82 23.46
CA MET A 231 -2.01 -10.47 23.13
C MET A 231 -1.68 -9.05 23.59
N THR A 232 -0.62 -8.93 24.40
CA THR A 232 -0.15 -7.65 24.92
C THR A 232 0.57 -6.85 23.83
N SER A 233 0.65 -5.53 23.98
CA SER A 233 1.47 -4.67 23.10
C SER A 233 2.93 -5.14 23.04
N SER A 234 3.48 -5.66 24.15
CA SER A 234 4.84 -6.19 24.19
C SER A 234 5.00 -7.44 23.32
N THR A 235 4.06 -8.39 23.37
CA THR A 235 4.07 -9.57 22.49
C THR A 235 3.90 -9.15 21.02
N LEU A 236 3.08 -8.16 20.73
CA LEU A 236 2.97 -7.63 19.37
C LEU A 236 4.30 -7.08 18.87
N LEU A 237 4.91 -6.15 19.62
CA LEU A 237 6.19 -5.54 19.24
C LEU A 237 7.29 -6.59 19.06
N GLN A 238 7.32 -7.63 19.90
CA GLN A 238 8.29 -8.73 19.78
C GLN A 238 8.14 -9.55 18.49
N ASN A 239 6.93 -9.61 17.92
CA ASN A 239 6.64 -10.37 16.71
C ASN A 239 6.59 -9.51 15.44
N MET A 240 6.53 -8.19 15.58
CA MET A 240 6.69 -7.27 14.45
C MET A 240 8.16 -7.18 14.06
N LYS A 241 8.46 -7.54 12.82
CA LYS A 241 9.81 -7.34 12.27
C LYS A 241 9.71 -6.48 11.03
N HIS A 242 10.47 -5.40 11.04
CA HIS A 242 10.74 -4.67 9.82
C HIS A 242 11.49 -5.59 8.86
N LYS A 243 11.06 -5.61 7.59
CA LYS A 243 11.80 -6.25 6.51
C LYS A 243 11.69 -5.40 5.26
N SER A 244 12.78 -4.79 4.84
CA SER A 244 12.78 -3.91 3.67
C SER A 244 12.65 -4.71 2.36
N SER A 245 12.25 -4.03 1.30
CA SER A 245 12.25 -4.62 -0.05
C SER A 245 13.66 -5.06 -0.49
N ALA A 246 14.70 -4.29 -0.16
CA ALA A 246 16.08 -4.68 -0.45
C ALA A 246 16.52 -5.95 0.31
N GLU A 247 16.08 -6.14 1.55
CA GLU A 247 16.38 -7.37 2.30
C GLU A 247 15.72 -8.60 1.68
N ASN A 248 14.50 -8.47 1.12
CA ASN A 248 13.87 -9.56 0.37
C ASN A 248 14.71 -9.92 -0.86
N ILE A 249 15.14 -8.94 -1.65
CA ILE A 249 16.00 -9.16 -2.81
C ILE A 249 17.34 -9.79 -2.42
N LYS A 250 17.95 -9.33 -1.32
CA LYS A 250 19.20 -9.88 -0.79
C LYS A 250 19.06 -11.37 -0.43
N LEU A 251 17.96 -11.77 0.21
CA LEU A 251 17.70 -13.18 0.53
C LEU A 251 17.52 -14.03 -0.74
N LEU A 252 16.87 -13.48 -1.76
CA LEU A 252 16.71 -14.18 -3.03
C LEU A 252 18.06 -14.39 -3.75
N ILE A 253 18.96 -13.40 -3.71
CA ILE A 253 20.32 -13.52 -4.23
C ILE A 253 21.14 -14.54 -3.43
N GLN A 254 21.04 -14.52 -2.11
CA GLN A 254 21.74 -15.46 -1.22
C GLN A 254 21.25 -16.90 -1.40
N SER A 255 19.98 -17.08 -1.77
CA SER A 255 19.38 -18.38 -2.07
C SER A 255 19.70 -18.90 -3.47
N ASP A 256 20.52 -18.17 -4.24
CA ASP A 256 20.90 -18.47 -5.62
C ASP A 256 19.69 -18.73 -6.54
N TYR A 257 18.61 -17.96 -6.35
CA TYR A 257 17.40 -18.12 -7.15
C TYR A 257 17.70 -17.89 -8.64
N PRO A 258 17.38 -18.85 -9.54
CA PRO A 258 17.75 -18.78 -10.94
C PRO A 258 17.24 -17.49 -11.62
N GLY A 259 18.15 -16.80 -12.31
CA GLY A 259 17.82 -15.62 -13.12
C GLY A 259 17.85 -14.28 -12.38
N ILE A 260 17.85 -14.24 -11.04
CA ILE A 260 17.80 -12.97 -10.30
C ILE A 260 19.04 -12.11 -10.54
N ARG A 261 20.25 -12.69 -10.52
CA ARG A 261 21.47 -11.91 -10.82
C ARG A 261 21.44 -11.30 -12.23
N LYS A 262 20.84 -12.02 -13.19
CA LYS A 262 20.68 -11.53 -14.56
C LYS A 262 19.63 -10.43 -14.65
N SER A 263 18.53 -10.54 -13.91
CA SER A 263 17.50 -9.49 -13.87
C SER A 263 18.00 -8.22 -13.18
N LEU A 264 18.97 -8.33 -12.26
CA LEU A 264 19.60 -7.22 -11.54
C LEU A 264 20.77 -6.54 -12.27
N ALA A 265 21.19 -7.06 -13.43
CA ALA A 265 22.35 -6.52 -14.15
C ALA A 265 22.12 -5.07 -14.60
N GLY A 266 20.88 -4.71 -14.97
CA GLY A 266 20.51 -3.34 -15.33
C GLY A 266 20.63 -2.38 -14.15
N GLN A 267 20.07 -2.75 -13.00
CA GLN A 267 20.11 -1.98 -11.75
C GLN A 267 21.54 -1.79 -11.27
N CYS A 268 22.38 -2.83 -11.38
CA CYS A 268 23.80 -2.74 -11.06
C CYS A 268 24.50 -1.71 -11.95
N TRP A 269 24.27 -1.77 -13.27
CA TRP A 269 24.82 -0.80 -14.21
C TRP A 269 24.33 0.63 -13.94
N GLU A 270 23.06 0.82 -13.62
CA GLU A 270 22.51 2.12 -13.23
C GLU A 270 23.17 2.64 -11.94
N ALA A 271 23.33 1.79 -10.93
CA ALA A 271 24.02 2.14 -9.68
C ALA A 271 25.48 2.57 -9.94
N GLU A 272 26.19 1.90 -10.86
CA GLU A 272 27.53 2.31 -11.30
C GLU A 272 27.54 3.70 -11.93
N GLN A 273 26.56 4.02 -12.79
CA GLN A 273 26.48 5.34 -13.41
C GLN A 273 26.13 6.41 -12.37
N SER A 274 25.15 6.14 -11.50
CA SER A 274 24.78 7.02 -10.40
C SER A 274 25.97 7.33 -9.50
N LEU A 275 26.75 6.32 -9.10
CA LEU A 275 27.93 6.47 -8.25
C LEU A 275 28.96 7.46 -8.83
N LYS A 276 29.19 7.44 -10.16
CA LYS A 276 30.10 8.37 -10.84
C LYS A 276 29.62 9.83 -10.73
N SER A 277 28.30 10.01 -10.73
CA SER A 277 27.65 11.33 -10.76
C SER A 277 27.32 11.91 -9.38
N LEU A 278 27.53 11.17 -8.28
CA LEU A 278 27.14 11.62 -6.94
C LEU A 278 27.84 12.91 -6.53
N SER A 279 27.09 13.77 -5.82
CA SER A 279 27.66 14.94 -5.18
C SER A 279 28.57 14.57 -4.00
N ASN A 280 29.43 15.49 -3.59
CA ASN A 280 30.33 15.27 -2.47
C ASN A 280 29.56 15.07 -1.15
N GLU A 281 28.44 15.75 -0.98
CA GLU A 281 27.55 15.64 0.17
C GLU A 281 26.93 14.24 0.23
N THR A 282 26.45 13.72 -0.90
CA THR A 282 25.89 12.35 -0.97
C THR A 282 26.97 11.30 -0.73
N LEU A 283 28.19 11.49 -1.25
CA LEU A 283 29.30 10.58 -0.95
C LEU A 283 29.66 10.54 0.54
N VAL A 284 29.66 11.69 1.21
CA VAL A 284 29.89 11.75 2.67
C VAL A 284 28.76 11.04 3.42
N TYR A 285 27.51 11.22 2.97
CA TYR A 285 26.36 10.50 3.52
C TYR A 285 26.45 8.98 3.32
N LEU A 286 26.77 8.51 2.11
CA LEU A 286 26.95 7.07 1.84
C LEU A 286 28.03 6.46 2.71
N ARG A 287 29.18 7.12 2.82
CA ARG A 287 30.29 6.68 3.66
C ARG A 287 29.86 6.46 5.10
N ARG A 288 28.99 7.33 5.60
CA ARG A 288 28.45 7.24 6.96
C ARG A 288 27.50 6.05 7.10
N VAL A 289 26.55 5.89 6.19
CA VAL A 289 25.56 4.80 6.21
C VAL A 289 26.22 3.43 6.07
N MET A 290 27.31 3.34 5.30
CA MET A 290 28.08 2.10 5.13
C MET A 290 29.04 1.80 6.30
N HIS A 291 29.06 2.63 7.35
CA HIS A 291 29.91 2.49 8.52
C HIS A 291 31.40 2.28 8.24
N TRP A 292 31.98 2.96 7.24
CA TRP A 292 33.41 2.78 6.94
C TRP A 292 34.31 3.33 8.06
N PRO A 293 34.97 2.46 8.85
CA PRO A 293 35.61 2.83 10.11
C PRO A 293 36.94 3.57 9.88
N GLU A 294 37.63 3.28 8.78
CA GLU A 294 38.95 3.84 8.46
C GLU A 294 38.92 5.34 8.10
N LEU A 295 37.72 5.95 8.05
CA LEU A 295 37.51 7.20 7.35
C LEU A 295 36.87 8.32 8.18
N ALA A 296 36.93 8.24 9.51
CA ALA A 296 36.26 9.14 10.45
C ALA A 296 36.21 10.62 9.99
N ILE A 297 37.29 11.11 9.35
CA ILE A 297 37.47 12.51 8.94
C ILE A 297 37.85 12.64 7.45
N SER A 298 37.51 11.67 6.61
CA SER A 298 37.95 11.67 5.21
C SER A 298 37.24 12.74 4.37
N SER A 299 38.04 13.57 3.70
CA SER A 299 37.53 14.56 2.76
C SER A 299 36.81 13.89 1.57
N PRO A 300 35.87 14.58 0.89
CA PRO A 300 35.22 14.03 -0.31
C PRO A 300 36.22 13.58 -1.40
N ARG A 301 37.38 14.25 -1.50
CA ARG A 301 38.46 13.87 -2.42
C ARG A 301 39.05 12.50 -2.06
N THR A 302 39.29 12.27 -0.78
CA THR A 302 39.78 10.98 -0.27
C THR A 302 38.77 9.86 -0.54
N LEU A 303 37.47 10.13 -0.33
CA LEU A 303 36.41 9.16 -0.64
C LEU A 303 36.41 8.77 -2.12
N ARG A 304 36.52 9.75 -3.03
CA ARG A 304 36.62 9.44 -4.47
C ARG A 304 37.86 8.66 -4.84
N GLN A 305 39.01 8.94 -4.21
CA GLN A 305 40.23 8.15 -4.43
C GLN A 305 40.06 6.70 -3.98
N MET A 306 39.33 6.46 -2.89
CA MET A 306 39.04 5.10 -2.42
C MET A 306 38.06 4.37 -3.31
N LEU A 307 37.07 5.07 -3.88
CA LEU A 307 36.16 4.46 -4.86
C LEU A 307 36.92 3.97 -6.10
N ASN A 308 38.10 4.52 -6.41
CA ASN A 308 38.94 3.98 -7.48
C ASN A 308 39.60 2.63 -7.14
N MET A 309 39.51 2.17 -5.88
CA MET A 309 39.90 0.81 -5.51
C MET A 309 38.73 -0.13 -5.80
N GLU A 310 38.98 -1.12 -6.66
CA GLU A 310 37.97 -2.07 -7.19
C GLU A 310 37.07 -2.68 -6.09
N LYS A 311 37.66 -3.08 -4.96
CA LYS A 311 36.92 -3.66 -3.83
C LYS A 311 35.88 -2.70 -3.23
N HIS A 312 36.22 -1.42 -3.06
CA HIS A 312 35.30 -0.44 -2.49
C HIS A 312 34.23 -0.04 -3.51
N TRP A 313 34.60 0.04 -4.79
CA TRP A 313 33.66 0.26 -5.89
C TRP A 313 32.52 -0.76 -5.86
N GLU A 314 32.85 -2.05 -5.89
CA GLU A 314 31.85 -3.13 -5.93
C GLU A 314 30.93 -3.13 -4.70
N GLN A 315 31.48 -2.87 -3.50
CA GLN A 315 30.69 -2.78 -2.27
C GLN A 315 29.66 -1.64 -2.33
N VAL A 316 30.05 -0.49 -2.87
CA VAL A 316 29.18 0.69 -2.97
C VAL A 316 28.14 0.51 -4.05
N VAL A 317 28.54 -0.05 -5.20
CA VAL A 317 27.61 -0.38 -6.27
C VAL A 317 26.56 -1.36 -5.79
N ASN A 318 26.96 -2.44 -5.11
CA ASN A 318 26.01 -3.39 -4.52
C ASN A 318 25.10 -2.74 -3.48
N PHE A 319 25.63 -1.86 -2.63
CA PHE A 319 24.84 -1.11 -1.66
C PHE A 319 23.83 -0.17 -2.33
N MET A 320 24.27 0.62 -3.31
CA MET A 320 23.40 1.53 -4.07
C MET A 320 22.35 0.78 -4.89
N MET A 321 22.71 -0.35 -5.50
CA MET A 321 21.77 -1.22 -6.21
C MET A 321 20.69 -1.75 -5.26
N MET A 322 21.06 -2.19 -4.04
CA MET A 322 20.08 -2.60 -3.03
C MET A 322 19.14 -1.46 -2.64
N ALA A 323 19.71 -0.27 -2.45
CA ALA A 323 18.96 0.95 -2.15
C ALA A 323 18.25 1.58 -3.36
N GLN A 324 18.15 0.88 -4.49
CA GLN A 324 17.15 1.21 -5.52
C GLN A 324 15.83 0.48 -5.24
N PHE A 325 15.86 -0.62 -4.49
CA PHE A 325 14.67 -1.37 -4.08
C PHE A 325 13.97 -0.76 -2.87
N ASP A 326 14.69 0.04 -2.08
CA ASP A 326 14.13 0.91 -1.07
C ASP A 326 14.59 2.35 -1.34
N GLN A 327 13.70 3.33 -1.31
CA GLN A 327 14.05 4.72 -1.68
C GLN A 327 14.79 5.44 -0.53
N ASN A 328 15.45 4.69 0.33
CA ASN A 328 15.97 5.17 1.60
C ASN A 328 17.17 6.10 1.44
N ILE A 329 18.06 5.84 0.47
CA ILE A 329 19.18 6.76 0.21
C ILE A 329 18.66 8.09 -0.33
N GLU A 330 17.77 8.05 -1.32
CA GLU A 330 17.25 9.25 -1.96
C GLU A 330 16.48 10.15 -0.97
N LEU A 331 15.78 9.51 -0.03
CA LEU A 331 14.99 10.17 1.01
C LEU A 331 15.73 10.35 2.34
N ARG A 332 17.00 9.93 2.42
CA ARG A 332 17.84 9.96 3.64
C ARG A 332 17.27 9.19 4.83
N LEU A 333 16.47 8.17 4.58
CA LEU A 333 15.83 7.33 5.60
C LEU A 333 16.76 6.26 6.18
N THR A 334 17.92 5.96 5.57
CA THR A 334 18.70 4.76 5.95
C THR A 334 19.16 4.76 7.41
N LEU A 335 19.53 5.93 7.96
CA LEU A 335 19.92 6.03 9.39
C LEU A 335 18.72 5.83 10.33
N GLU A 336 17.53 6.27 9.91
CA GLU A 336 16.30 6.08 10.68
C GLU A 336 15.80 4.63 10.57
N GLU A 337 16.01 3.97 9.43
CA GLU A 337 15.73 2.54 9.25
C GLU A 337 16.65 1.67 10.11
N GLU A 338 17.94 1.98 10.15
CA GLU A 338 18.89 1.33 11.07
C GLU A 338 18.46 1.50 12.53
N TRP A 339 18.13 2.73 12.93
CA TRP A 339 17.58 3.02 14.26
C TRP A 339 16.31 2.21 14.55
N TYR A 340 15.38 2.15 13.59
CA TYR A 340 14.15 1.38 13.72
C TYR A 340 14.45 -0.12 13.90
N GLY A 341 15.42 -0.67 13.16
CA GLY A 341 15.85 -2.06 13.32
C GLY A 341 16.39 -2.38 14.72
N GLU A 342 17.03 -1.41 15.37
CA GLU A 342 17.53 -1.56 16.74
C GLU A 342 16.41 -1.40 17.79
N VAL A 343 15.60 -0.35 17.68
CA VAL A 343 14.73 0.15 18.77
C VAL A 343 13.23 -0.14 18.55
N ASP A 344 12.83 -0.52 17.33
CA ASP A 344 11.43 -0.72 16.87
C ASP A 344 10.54 0.54 16.93
N VAL A 345 11.12 1.73 16.85
CA VAL A 345 10.39 3.02 16.90
C VAL A 345 10.97 4.00 15.90
N PHE A 346 10.10 4.76 15.23
CA PHE A 346 10.51 5.95 14.49
C PHE A 346 11.04 7.05 15.39
N ILE A 347 11.69 8.01 14.78
CA ILE A 347 12.41 9.04 15.51
C ILE A 347 11.44 10.17 15.76
N PRO A 348 11.09 10.42 17.03
CA PRO A 348 10.16 11.48 17.32
C PRO A 348 10.88 12.83 17.07
N PRO A 349 10.14 13.84 16.62
CA PRO A 349 10.67 15.19 16.45
C PRO A 349 11.13 15.78 17.79
N THR A 350 12.04 16.77 17.75
CA THR A 350 12.77 17.26 18.95
C THR A 350 11.87 17.62 20.14
N PHE A 351 10.71 18.22 19.91
CA PHE A 351 9.80 18.61 20.99
C PHE A 351 9.20 17.40 21.74
N LEU A 352 9.13 16.22 21.12
CA LEU A 352 8.70 14.97 21.78
C LEU A 352 9.87 14.21 22.42
N LEU A 353 11.13 14.46 22.02
CA LEU A 353 12.30 13.77 22.61
C LEU A 353 12.36 13.96 24.13
N SER A 354 12.03 15.17 24.61
CA SER A 354 11.98 15.49 26.04
C SER A 354 11.01 14.61 26.85
N LYS A 355 9.99 14.02 26.20
CA LYS A 355 9.02 13.10 26.84
C LYS A 355 9.54 11.66 26.91
N HIS A 356 10.66 11.36 26.25
CA HIS A 356 11.17 10.01 26.07
C HIS A 356 12.67 9.93 26.43
N PRO A 357 13.00 9.81 27.73
CA PRO A 357 14.38 9.73 28.19
C PRO A 357 15.20 8.68 27.42
N GLY A 358 16.40 9.05 26.99
CA GLY A 358 17.31 8.18 26.22
C GLY A 358 17.25 8.36 24.71
N PHE A 359 16.20 8.97 24.15
CA PHE A 359 16.13 9.24 22.70
C PHE A 359 17.07 10.36 22.24
N GLU A 360 17.60 11.18 23.16
CA GLU A 360 18.65 12.16 22.84
C GLU A 360 19.94 11.52 22.31
N ALA A 361 20.11 10.23 22.57
CA ALA A 361 21.18 9.43 22.01
C ALA A 361 21.11 9.35 20.47
N PHE A 362 19.91 9.44 19.88
CA PHE A 362 19.79 9.48 18.42
C PHE A 362 20.35 10.78 17.82
N SER A 363 20.14 11.92 18.48
CA SER A 363 20.78 13.19 18.07
C SER A 363 22.30 13.03 18.00
N ASN A 364 22.88 12.26 18.94
CA ASN A 364 24.31 11.97 18.92
C ASN A 364 24.72 11.02 17.79
N ILE A 365 23.88 10.04 17.45
CA ILE A 365 24.05 9.21 16.25
C ILE A 365 24.08 10.11 15.03
N ILE A 366 23.10 11.01 14.85
CA ILE A 366 23.03 11.98 13.73
C ILE A 366 24.29 12.84 13.65
N HIS A 367 24.88 13.26 14.76
CA HIS A 367 26.06 14.12 14.70
C HIS A 367 27.38 13.36 14.64
N CYS A 368 27.38 12.02 14.69
CA CYS A 368 28.59 11.20 14.84
C CYS A 368 29.41 11.60 16.09
N ILE A 369 28.74 12.11 17.14
CA ILE A 369 29.38 12.71 18.31
C ILE A 369 29.55 11.71 19.47
N ALA A 370 28.85 10.57 19.51
CA ALA A 370 28.90 9.67 20.69
C ALA A 370 29.21 8.20 20.43
N GLU A 371 29.89 7.63 21.45
CA GLU A 371 30.16 6.23 21.73
C GLU A 371 28.86 5.47 22.11
N ASN A 372 28.77 4.20 21.68
CA ASN A 372 27.83 3.14 22.08
C ASN A 372 26.54 3.61 22.77
N VAL A 373 25.55 4.03 21.99
CA VAL A 373 24.16 4.03 22.46
C VAL A 373 23.79 2.58 22.77
N ASP A 374 23.39 2.29 24.01
CA ASP A 374 22.86 0.97 24.36
C ASP A 374 21.43 0.83 23.81
N GLY A 375 21.34 0.60 22.50
CA GLY A 375 20.09 0.39 21.78
C GLY A 375 19.26 -0.75 22.39
N ALA A 376 19.92 -1.77 22.96
CA ALA A 376 19.25 -2.86 23.66
C ALA A 376 18.54 -2.39 24.95
N LYS A 377 19.14 -1.49 25.72
CA LYS A 377 18.49 -0.85 26.87
C LYS A 377 17.30 0.00 26.44
N LEU A 378 17.44 0.75 25.35
CA LEU A 378 16.35 1.58 24.83
C LEU A 378 15.18 0.73 24.31
N LYS A 379 15.46 -0.31 23.52
CA LYS A 379 14.46 -1.28 23.04
C LYS A 379 13.72 -1.93 24.21
N LYS A 380 14.42 -2.32 25.28
CA LYS A 380 13.79 -2.86 26.50
C LYS A 380 12.85 -1.85 27.17
N MET A 381 13.22 -0.57 27.21
CA MET A 381 12.37 0.49 27.73
C MET A 381 11.12 0.68 26.86
N VAL A 382 11.28 0.75 25.54
CA VAL A 382 10.16 0.84 24.58
C VAL A 382 9.20 -0.34 24.77
N LEU A 383 9.70 -1.57 24.77
CA LEU A 383 8.88 -2.78 24.93
C LEU A 383 8.13 -2.83 26.26
N LYS A 384 8.65 -2.16 27.29
CA LYS A 384 8.06 -2.13 28.63
C LYS A 384 7.02 -1.02 28.80
N ASP A 385 7.36 0.18 28.36
CA ASP A 385 6.63 1.40 28.73
C ASP A 385 5.72 1.91 27.61
N TRP A 386 5.97 1.53 26.36
CA TRP A 386 5.22 2.04 25.20
C TRP A 386 4.07 1.11 24.83
N LYS A 387 3.02 1.72 24.30
CA LYS A 387 1.89 1.00 23.70
C LYS A 387 2.03 1.08 22.19
N THR A 388 1.95 -0.07 21.54
CA THR A 388 1.89 -0.13 20.07
C THR A 388 0.65 0.61 19.60
N ASN A 389 0.79 1.37 18.52
CA ASN A 389 -0.39 1.83 17.81
C ASN A 389 -1.06 0.61 17.17
N MET A 390 -2.20 0.19 17.71
CA MET A 390 -2.92 -1.00 17.21
C MET A 390 -3.41 -0.82 15.78
N THR A 391 -3.37 0.40 15.25
CA THR A 391 -3.64 0.70 13.83
C THR A 391 -2.63 0.10 12.87
N ILE A 392 -1.55 -0.51 13.34
CA ILE A 392 -0.55 -1.15 12.46
C ILE A 392 -0.92 -2.62 12.13
N LEU A 393 -1.91 -3.19 12.83
CA LEU A 393 -2.30 -4.59 12.64
C LEU A 393 -3.19 -4.78 11.43
N ASP A 394 -2.77 -5.68 10.54
CA ASP A 394 -3.56 -6.27 9.45
C ASP A 394 -3.62 -7.79 9.66
N ALA A 395 -4.59 -8.27 10.45
CA ALA A 395 -4.75 -9.71 10.72
C ALA A 395 -5.80 -10.31 9.78
N MET A 396 -5.54 -10.17 8.49
CA MET A 396 -6.25 -10.95 7.46
C MET A 396 -5.69 -12.38 7.34
N GLY A 397 -4.56 -12.70 7.99
CA GLY A 397 -3.95 -14.03 8.03
C GLY A 397 -4.04 -14.66 9.43
N GLY A 398 -4.28 -15.98 9.49
CA GLY A 398 -4.53 -16.76 10.72
C GLY A 398 -3.38 -16.78 11.75
N ASP A 399 -3.51 -17.69 12.73
CA ASP A 399 -2.86 -17.77 14.06
C ASP A 399 -1.33 -17.52 14.19
N SER A 400 -0.56 -17.32 13.12
CA SER A 400 0.87 -16.99 13.18
C SER A 400 1.12 -15.47 13.07
N ILE A 401 1.44 -14.84 14.19
CA ILE A 401 1.63 -13.38 14.33
C ILE A 401 3.04 -12.94 13.88
N ASN A 402 3.70 -13.67 12.98
CA ASN A 402 4.97 -13.20 12.39
C ASN A 402 4.66 -12.17 11.31
N ILE A 403 4.46 -10.93 11.74
CA ILE A 403 4.09 -9.83 10.86
C ILE A 403 5.38 -9.20 10.32
N LEU A 404 5.80 -9.65 9.15
CA LEU A 404 6.87 -9.00 8.38
C LEU A 404 6.29 -7.81 7.64
N ILE A 405 6.55 -6.59 8.08
CA ILE A 405 6.06 -5.39 7.39
C ILE A 405 7.24 -4.54 6.91
N ASP A 406 7.16 -4.05 5.67
CA ASP A 406 8.02 -2.95 5.25
C ASP A 406 7.51 -1.67 5.94
N THR A 407 8.31 -1.11 6.87
CA THR A 407 7.93 0.06 7.68
C THR A 407 8.26 1.37 7.03
N PHE A 408 9.18 1.33 6.08
CA PHE A 408 9.61 2.50 5.35
C PHE A 408 8.89 2.63 4.01
N GLY A 409 8.31 1.57 3.44
CA GLY A 409 7.58 1.64 2.17
C GLY A 409 6.60 2.80 2.06
N ILE A 410 5.73 3.01 3.05
CA ILE A 410 4.77 4.12 3.01
C ILE A 410 5.40 5.51 3.19
N ILE A 411 6.48 5.57 3.98
CA ILE A 411 7.25 6.80 4.17
C ILE A 411 7.99 7.15 2.88
N GLN A 412 8.50 6.13 2.18
CA GLN A 412 9.14 6.28 0.89
C GLN A 412 8.14 6.84 -0.13
N GLN A 413 6.95 6.25 -0.22
CA GLN A 413 5.93 6.72 -1.17
C GLN A 413 5.42 8.13 -0.87
N THR A 414 5.22 8.47 0.41
CA THR A 414 4.86 9.84 0.79
C THR A 414 5.99 10.83 0.52
N GLY A 415 7.25 10.46 0.80
CA GLY A 415 8.42 11.30 0.52
C GLY A 415 8.63 11.56 -0.98
N LEU A 416 8.52 10.53 -1.80
CA LEU A 416 8.58 10.67 -3.27
C LEU A 416 7.44 11.53 -3.80
N PHE A 417 6.21 11.31 -3.32
CA PHE A 417 5.06 12.14 -3.68
C PHE A 417 5.30 13.62 -3.31
N ASN A 418 5.78 13.88 -2.10
CA ASN A 418 6.07 15.25 -1.66
C ASN A 418 7.09 15.94 -2.57
N LYS A 419 8.18 15.26 -2.92
CA LYS A 419 9.19 15.77 -3.86
C LYS A 419 8.58 16.04 -5.24
N LYS A 420 7.90 15.05 -5.81
CA LYS A 420 7.27 15.13 -7.14
C LYS A 420 6.27 16.29 -7.22
N HIS A 421 5.45 16.47 -6.19
CA HIS A 421 4.51 17.57 -6.12
C HIS A 421 5.06 18.81 -5.43
N SER A 422 6.37 18.92 -5.20
CA SER A 422 7.02 20.10 -4.61
C SER A 422 6.30 20.60 -3.35
N LEU A 423 5.83 19.69 -2.50
CA LEU A 423 5.23 20.04 -1.23
C LEU A 423 6.33 20.58 -0.32
N LYS A 424 6.07 21.76 0.27
CA LYS A 424 7.05 22.42 1.12
C LYS A 424 6.92 21.90 2.52
N ASN A 425 8.02 21.41 3.05
CA ASN A 425 8.11 21.06 4.45
C ASN A 425 8.23 22.33 5.30
N ASN A 426 7.41 22.42 6.34
CA ASN A 426 7.40 23.53 7.29
C ASN A 426 8.65 23.54 8.18
N ASP A 427 9.33 22.40 8.33
CA ASP A 427 10.61 22.26 9.01
C ASP A 427 11.65 21.56 8.10
N PRO A 428 12.43 22.32 7.31
CA PRO A 428 13.47 21.77 6.44
C PRO A 428 14.55 20.98 7.18
N GLN A 429 14.77 21.25 8.47
CA GLN A 429 15.74 20.45 9.26
C GLN A 429 15.18 19.07 9.59
N GLY A 430 13.85 18.93 9.61
CA GLY A 430 13.16 17.67 9.88
C GLY A 430 13.53 16.56 8.90
N GLU A 431 13.73 16.87 7.61
CA GLU A 431 14.13 15.87 6.61
C GLU A 431 15.52 15.27 6.87
N SER A 432 16.36 15.98 7.62
CA SER A 432 17.68 15.47 7.99
C SER A 432 17.70 14.80 9.36
N LYS A 433 16.78 15.16 10.26
CA LYS A 433 16.83 14.74 11.67
C LYS A 433 15.77 13.71 12.05
N TRP A 434 14.61 13.72 11.41
CA TRP A 434 13.50 12.77 11.60
C TRP A 434 12.75 12.62 10.27
N PRO A 435 13.42 12.13 9.21
CA PRO A 435 12.88 12.14 7.85
C PRO A 435 11.50 11.48 7.75
N ALA A 436 11.27 10.36 8.46
CA ALA A 436 9.96 9.69 8.44
C ALA A 436 8.82 10.58 8.92
N TYR A 437 9.03 11.23 10.07
CA TYR A 437 8.05 12.18 10.60
C TYR A 437 7.84 13.32 9.61
N SER A 438 8.93 13.87 9.10
CA SER A 438 8.95 15.04 8.21
C SER A 438 8.19 14.83 6.90
N TYR A 439 8.38 13.67 6.24
CA TYR A 439 7.67 13.38 4.99
C TYR A 439 6.18 13.17 5.22
N VAL A 440 5.81 12.43 6.26
CA VAL A 440 4.40 12.20 6.55
C VAL A 440 3.69 13.50 6.94
N THR A 441 4.28 14.33 7.81
CA THR A 441 3.64 15.59 8.19
C THR A 441 3.51 16.53 7.00
N THR A 442 4.54 16.65 6.16
CA THR A 442 4.48 17.43 4.91
C THR A 442 3.34 16.94 4.00
N PHE A 443 3.13 15.63 3.91
CA PHE A 443 2.04 15.06 3.12
C PHE A 443 0.67 15.47 3.69
N PHE A 444 0.45 15.30 5.00
CA PHE A 444 -0.82 15.66 5.65
C PHE A 444 -1.08 17.17 5.71
N ASP A 445 -0.03 17.99 5.87
CA ASP A 445 -0.12 19.45 5.77
C ASP A 445 -0.62 19.84 4.38
N GLY A 446 -0.13 19.17 3.32
CA GLY A 446 -0.66 19.34 1.97
C GLY A 446 -2.16 19.01 1.84
N ILE A 447 -2.64 17.97 2.53
CA ILE A 447 -4.07 17.61 2.57
C ILE A 447 -4.87 18.70 3.29
N ILE A 448 -4.38 19.15 4.44
CA ILE A 448 -4.99 20.20 5.26
C ILE A 448 -5.13 21.50 4.45
N ASP A 449 -4.06 21.91 3.78
CA ASP A 449 -4.06 23.12 2.94
C ASP A 449 -5.03 23.01 1.78
N ALA A 450 -5.11 21.84 1.14
CA ALA A 450 -6.06 21.58 0.07
C ALA A 450 -7.51 21.64 0.57
N ILE A 451 -7.82 20.99 1.71
CA ILE A 451 -9.16 21.02 2.32
C ILE A 451 -9.53 22.46 2.69
N LYS A 452 -8.66 23.18 3.40
CA LYS A 452 -8.92 24.59 3.80
C LYS A 452 -9.21 25.47 2.59
N SER A 453 -8.42 25.32 1.52
CA SER A 453 -8.57 26.13 0.30
C SER A 453 -9.92 25.88 -0.38
N MET A 454 -10.40 24.63 -0.41
CA MET A 454 -11.67 24.25 -1.05
C MET A 454 -12.90 24.37 -0.13
N HIS A 455 -12.71 24.35 1.19
CA HIS A 455 -13.82 24.38 2.16
C HIS A 455 -14.58 25.71 2.15
N GLN A 456 -13.90 26.81 1.82
CA GLN A 456 -14.50 28.16 1.76
C GLN A 456 -15.76 28.20 0.88
N GLU A 457 -15.80 27.41 -0.19
CA GLU A 457 -16.89 27.39 -1.17
C GLU A 457 -17.74 26.10 -1.08
N LYS A 458 -17.56 25.28 -0.03
CA LYS A 458 -18.18 23.94 0.11
C LYS A 458 -17.92 23.03 -1.10
N GLY A 459 -16.75 23.21 -1.74
CA GLY A 459 -16.43 22.59 -3.02
C GLY A 459 -16.04 21.12 -2.95
N LEU A 460 -15.60 20.61 -1.79
CA LEU A 460 -15.12 19.23 -1.65
C LEU A 460 -16.12 18.36 -0.86
N LYS A 461 -16.50 17.22 -1.44
CA LYS A 461 -17.23 16.14 -0.76
C LYS A 461 -16.44 14.84 -0.86
N VAL A 462 -16.21 14.19 0.27
CA VAL A 462 -15.60 12.86 0.33
C VAL A 462 -16.66 11.83 0.67
N LYS A 463 -16.69 10.73 -0.07
CA LYS A 463 -17.59 9.60 0.13
C LYS A 463 -16.78 8.35 0.43
N LEU A 464 -17.19 7.59 1.44
CA LEU A 464 -16.65 6.25 1.68
C LEU A 464 -17.71 5.19 1.43
N ILE A 465 -17.37 4.13 0.69
CA ILE A 465 -18.28 3.03 0.35
C ILE A 465 -17.62 1.69 0.71
N CYS A 466 -18.30 0.89 1.54
CA CYS A 466 -17.91 -0.48 1.85
C CYS A 466 -18.71 -1.48 1.03
N ARG A 467 -18.33 -1.72 -0.23
CA ARG A 467 -18.99 -2.66 -1.17
C ARG A 467 -18.00 -3.14 -2.23
N GLU A 468 -18.34 -4.24 -2.90
CA GLU A 468 -17.61 -4.69 -4.10
C GLU A 468 -17.86 -3.71 -5.27
N VAL A 469 -16.81 -3.40 -6.03
CA VAL A 469 -16.83 -2.30 -7.00
C VAL A 469 -17.76 -2.56 -8.17
N ASN A 470 -17.79 -3.77 -8.72
CA ASN A 470 -18.61 -4.11 -9.88
C ASN A 470 -20.09 -4.07 -9.52
N GLN A 471 -20.48 -4.66 -8.39
CA GLN A 471 -21.84 -4.59 -7.86
C GLN A 471 -22.30 -3.15 -7.66
N GLU A 472 -21.41 -2.30 -7.14
CA GLU A 472 -21.75 -0.91 -6.86
C GLU A 472 -21.93 -0.08 -8.14
N LEU A 473 -21.07 -0.29 -9.14
CA LEU A 473 -21.20 0.40 -10.43
C LEU A 473 -22.36 -0.14 -11.27
N LEU A 474 -22.61 -1.46 -11.25
CA LEU A 474 -23.77 -2.05 -11.92
C LEU A 474 -25.08 -1.51 -11.36
N LYS A 475 -25.19 -1.31 -10.03
CA LYS A 475 -26.38 -0.68 -9.44
C LYS A 475 -26.62 0.73 -9.95
N VAL A 476 -25.54 1.52 -10.05
CA VAL A 476 -25.61 2.88 -10.60
C VAL A 476 -26.05 2.87 -12.05
N TRP A 477 -25.48 1.97 -12.85
CA TRP A 477 -25.82 1.83 -14.26
C TRP A 477 -27.27 1.37 -14.48
N LEU A 478 -27.73 0.39 -13.71
CA LEU A 478 -29.11 -0.12 -13.77
C LEU A 478 -30.14 0.80 -13.10
N GLY A 479 -29.71 1.92 -12.50
CA GLY A 479 -30.60 2.83 -11.77
C GLY A 479 -31.25 2.20 -10.52
N THR A 480 -30.63 1.16 -9.97
CA THR A 480 -31.08 0.46 -8.75
C THR A 480 -30.31 0.87 -7.51
N ASP A 481 -29.39 1.84 -7.64
CA ASP A 481 -28.64 2.38 -6.52
C ASP A 481 -29.51 3.26 -5.62
N SER A 482 -29.34 3.15 -4.31
CA SER A 482 -30.06 3.94 -3.31
C SER A 482 -29.29 5.22 -2.91
N LYS A 483 -28.43 5.75 -3.79
CA LYS A 483 -27.60 6.92 -3.45
C LYS A 483 -28.45 8.19 -3.49
N PRO A 484 -28.14 9.20 -2.67
CA PRO A 484 -28.77 10.52 -2.82
C PRO A 484 -28.49 11.08 -4.21
N THR A 485 -29.44 11.82 -4.76
CA THR A 485 -29.40 12.33 -6.14
C THR A 485 -28.24 13.28 -6.40
N GLU A 486 -27.72 13.95 -5.35
CA GLU A 486 -26.56 14.82 -5.48
C GLU A 486 -25.23 14.09 -5.61
N PHE A 487 -25.20 12.76 -5.48
CA PHE A 487 -23.97 11.99 -5.65
C PHE A 487 -23.72 11.66 -7.12
N PRO A 488 -22.45 11.73 -7.56
CA PRO A 488 -22.08 11.41 -8.93
C PRO A 488 -22.40 9.96 -9.25
N LYS A 489 -22.98 9.76 -10.43
CA LYS A 489 -23.19 8.45 -11.07
C LYS A 489 -22.12 8.15 -12.13
N LYS A 490 -21.44 9.19 -12.61
CA LYS A 490 -20.31 9.12 -13.53
C LYS A 490 -19.08 9.76 -12.91
N PHE A 491 -17.90 9.29 -13.27
CA PHE A 491 -16.62 9.72 -12.74
C PHE A 491 -15.76 10.32 -13.85
N THR A 492 -15.06 11.40 -13.52
CA THR A 492 -14.03 12.01 -14.36
C THR A 492 -12.88 11.04 -14.49
N ARG A 493 -12.36 10.53 -13.36
CA ARG A 493 -11.26 9.56 -13.36
C ARG A 493 -11.45 8.47 -12.32
N ILE A 494 -11.01 7.26 -12.66
CA ILE A 494 -11.09 6.08 -11.80
C ILE A 494 -9.70 5.46 -11.62
N TRP A 495 -9.28 5.28 -10.37
CA TRP A 495 -8.16 4.44 -9.97
C TRP A 495 -8.68 3.10 -9.46
N LEU A 496 -8.14 2.02 -10.00
CA LEU A 496 -8.32 0.68 -9.47
C LEU A 496 -6.97 0.23 -8.93
N SER A 497 -6.85 -0.01 -7.63
CA SER A 497 -5.65 -0.66 -7.09
C SER A 497 -5.61 -2.14 -7.55
N ASN A 498 -5.33 -3.08 -6.66
CA ASN A 498 -5.27 -4.52 -6.98
C ASN A 498 -6.64 -5.17 -7.25
N ILE A 499 -7.69 -4.39 -7.56
CA ILE A 499 -9.05 -4.89 -7.79
C ILE A 499 -9.12 -6.00 -8.82
N LEU A 500 -8.30 -5.92 -9.86
CA LEU A 500 -8.34 -6.89 -10.95
C LEU A 500 -7.97 -8.30 -10.50
N ASP A 501 -7.22 -8.43 -9.41
CA ASP A 501 -6.79 -9.71 -8.85
C ASP A 501 -7.92 -10.46 -8.14
N TYR A 502 -8.88 -9.72 -7.57
CA TYR A 502 -9.98 -10.28 -6.76
C TYR A 502 -11.36 -10.00 -7.34
N THR A 503 -11.42 -9.44 -8.55
CA THR A 503 -12.65 -9.34 -9.34
C THR A 503 -12.59 -10.35 -10.48
N HIS A 504 -13.72 -10.62 -11.14
CA HIS A 504 -13.88 -11.63 -12.19
C HIS A 504 -13.07 -11.37 -13.49
N GLY A 505 -11.84 -10.87 -13.38
CA GLY A 505 -10.90 -10.60 -14.45
C GLY A 505 -11.02 -9.19 -15.05
N THR A 506 -10.00 -8.84 -15.83
CA THR A 506 -9.84 -7.53 -16.48
C THR A 506 -11.03 -7.10 -17.33
N LEU A 507 -11.61 -8.04 -18.08
CA LEU A 507 -12.74 -7.73 -18.98
C LEU A 507 -13.99 -7.34 -18.21
N SER A 508 -14.36 -8.09 -17.17
CA SER A 508 -15.54 -7.80 -16.35
C SER A 508 -15.43 -6.43 -15.71
N THR A 509 -14.25 -6.12 -15.18
CA THR A 509 -14.00 -4.82 -14.56
C THR A 509 -14.04 -3.71 -15.61
N ALA A 510 -13.40 -3.88 -16.77
CA ALA A 510 -13.47 -2.88 -17.85
C ALA A 510 -14.91 -2.58 -18.29
N MET A 511 -15.77 -3.60 -18.43
CA MET A 511 -17.17 -3.40 -18.81
C MET A 511 -17.95 -2.55 -17.81
N CYS A 512 -17.75 -2.75 -16.51
CA CYS A 512 -18.42 -1.95 -15.47
C CYS A 512 -17.86 -0.52 -15.40
N MET A 513 -16.53 -0.35 -15.53
CA MET A 513 -15.86 0.93 -15.32
C MET A 513 -16.07 1.90 -16.48
N LEU A 514 -15.99 1.42 -17.73
CA LEU A 514 -16.16 2.29 -18.91
C LEU A 514 -17.54 2.96 -18.92
N LEU A 515 -18.57 2.23 -18.47
CA LEU A 515 -19.93 2.78 -18.35
C LEU A 515 -20.07 3.80 -17.23
N ALA A 516 -19.16 3.79 -16.25
CA ALA A 516 -19.16 4.71 -15.11
C ALA A 516 -18.37 6.00 -15.38
N LEU A 517 -17.80 6.21 -16.57
CA LEU A 517 -17.06 7.43 -16.91
C LEU A 517 -17.97 8.53 -17.46
N GLN A 518 -17.58 9.78 -17.27
CA GLN A 518 -18.23 10.93 -17.92
C GLN A 518 -17.91 10.95 -19.41
N ASP A 519 -18.84 11.41 -20.25
CA ASP A 519 -18.70 11.34 -21.72
C ASP A 519 -18.06 12.62 -22.31
N ASP A 520 -18.00 13.71 -21.55
CA ASP A 520 -17.73 15.07 -22.02
C ASP A 520 -16.44 15.69 -21.44
N MET A 521 -15.58 14.91 -20.79
CA MET A 521 -14.33 15.39 -20.19
C MET A 521 -13.14 14.51 -20.57
N ASP A 522 -11.92 14.90 -20.19
CA ASP A 522 -10.74 14.01 -20.24
C ASP A 522 -10.90 12.90 -19.20
N PHE A 523 -11.67 11.88 -19.56
CA PHE A 523 -12.00 10.77 -18.67
C PHE A 523 -11.00 9.63 -18.82
N SER A 524 -10.65 9.00 -17.70
CA SER A 524 -9.68 7.91 -17.71
C SER A 524 -9.86 6.89 -16.59
N VAL A 525 -9.51 5.63 -16.88
CA VAL A 525 -9.42 4.52 -15.92
C VAL A 525 -8.01 3.95 -15.97
N THR A 526 -7.41 3.73 -14.82
CA THR A 526 -6.09 3.13 -14.71
C THR A 526 -6.01 2.21 -13.50
N SER A 527 -5.01 1.32 -13.51
CA SER A 527 -4.77 0.39 -12.43
C SER A 527 -3.33 -0.09 -12.40
N ASN A 528 -2.94 -0.79 -11.33
CA ASN A 528 -1.61 -1.41 -11.23
C ASN A 528 -1.30 -2.40 -12.36
N PHE A 529 -2.33 -3.01 -12.96
CA PHE A 529 -2.16 -4.03 -14.01
C PHE A 529 -2.52 -3.53 -15.41
N ILE A 530 -3.05 -2.33 -15.52
CA ILE A 530 -3.53 -1.76 -16.78
C ILE A 530 -2.92 -0.37 -16.89
N HIS A 531 -1.89 -0.25 -17.72
CA HIS A 531 -1.41 1.04 -18.21
C HIS A 531 -2.47 1.65 -19.13
N SER A 532 -3.40 2.42 -18.56
CA SER A 532 -4.45 3.23 -19.21
C SER A 532 -5.26 2.60 -20.36
N PHE A 533 -6.58 2.47 -20.19
CA PHE A 533 -7.50 2.15 -21.30
C PHE A 533 -8.10 3.43 -21.89
N PHE A 534 -7.50 4.12 -22.88
CA PHE A 534 -8.29 5.02 -23.77
C PHE A 534 -7.69 5.24 -25.17
N PRO A 535 -8.54 5.40 -26.21
CA PRO A 535 -8.16 5.97 -27.49
C PRO A 535 -8.09 7.50 -27.32
N LYS A 536 -6.92 8.10 -27.54
CA LYS A 536 -6.88 9.53 -27.90
C LYS A 536 -7.67 9.65 -29.20
N THR A 537 -8.94 10.02 -29.14
CA THR A 537 -9.60 10.61 -30.30
C THR A 537 -8.90 11.94 -30.50
N SER A 538 -7.81 11.95 -31.26
CA SER A 538 -7.33 13.16 -31.90
C SER A 538 -8.55 13.72 -32.62
N SER A 539 -9.08 14.84 -32.14
CA SER A 539 -10.03 15.63 -32.91
C SER A 539 -9.33 15.94 -34.24
N ALA A 540 -9.71 15.22 -35.29
CA ALA A 540 -9.47 15.64 -36.66
C ALA A 540 -10.34 16.88 -36.88
N THR A 541 -9.76 18.04 -36.61
CA THR A 541 -10.25 19.35 -37.03
C THR A 541 -9.18 20.00 -37.87
#